data_AF-F9XCU1-F1
#
_entry.id   AF-F9XCU1-F1
#
_cell.length_a   1.000
_cell.length_b   1.000
_cell.length_c   1.000
_cell.angle_alpha   90.00
_cell.angle_beta   90.00
_cell.angle_gamma   90.00
#
_symmetry.space_group_name_H-M   'P 1'
#
loop_
_entity.id
_entity.type
_entity.pdbx_description
1 polymer ?
#
loop_
_entity_poly.entity_id
_entity_poly.type
_entity_poly.pdbx_seq_one_letter_code
_entity_poly.pdbx_strand_id
1 'polypeptide(L)' 'LTFIDGFGLYRNAYRTLIGFYFIFAGLPFHERARRANVLLFIIGPHSSNFSDVLIAIKCLAALERSIKV' A
#
# COMPACT_ATOMS: atom_id res chain seq x y z
N LEU A 1 4.54 10.65 -4.87
CA LEU A 1 3.55 10.88 -3.80
C LEU A 1 2.47 9.81 -3.94
N THR A 2 2.61 8.69 -3.23
CA THR A 2 1.79 7.48 -3.36
C THR A 2 0.35 7.72 -2.88
N PHE A 3 -0.63 7.13 -3.57
CA PHE A 3 -2.00 7.03 -3.04
C PHE A 3 -2.09 5.80 -2.12
N ILE A 4 -2.47 6.02 -0.86
CA ILE A 4 -2.67 4.99 0.15
C ILE A 4 -4.11 5.12 0.67
N ASP A 5 -4.91 4.07 0.50
CA ASP A 5 -6.26 3.99 1.06
C ASP A 5 -6.38 2.77 1.98
N GLY A 6 -6.74 3.00 3.24
CA GLY A 6 -6.78 1.99 4.29
C GLY A 6 -8.19 1.46 4.50
N PHE A 7 -8.36 0.14 4.58
CA PHE A 7 -9.64 -0.52 4.84
C PHE A 7 -9.51 -1.61 5.90
N GLY A 8 -10.60 -1.88 6.62
CA GLY A 8 -10.64 -2.98 7.58
C GLY A 8 -10.74 -4.32 6.84
N LEU A 9 -9.75 -5.19 7.00
CA LEU A 9 -9.78 -6.54 6.41
C LEU A 9 -10.48 -7.54 7.34
N TYR A 10 -10.11 -7.51 8.62
CA TYR A 10 -10.66 -8.42 9.62
C TYR A 10 -10.53 -7.81 11.01
N ARG A 11 -11.56 -7.96 11.84
CA ARG A 11 -11.53 -7.51 13.23
C ARG A 11 -12.24 -8.52 14.13
N ASN A 12 -11.51 -9.01 15.12
CA ASN A 12 -12.03 -9.76 16.25
C ASN A 12 -11.60 -9.05 17.55
N ALA A 13 -12.18 -9.42 18.69
CA ALA A 13 -11.88 -8.86 20.01
C ALA A 13 -10.38 -8.81 20.35
N TYR A 14 -9.59 -9.73 19.81
CA TYR A 14 -8.15 -9.85 20.10
C TYR A 14 -7.22 -9.37 18.98
N ARG A 15 -7.71 -9.29 17.74
CA ARG A 15 -6.87 -9.02 16.57
C ARG A 15 -7.62 -8.19 15.55
N THR A 16 -6.96 -7.13 15.08
CA THR A 16 -7.39 -6.37 13.92
C THR A 16 -6.38 -6.61 12.80
N LEU A 17 -6.84 -6.62 11.55
CA LEU A 17 -6.04 -6.61 10.34
C LEU A 17 -6.55 -5.45 9.48
N ILE A 18 -5.63 -4.59 9.07
CA ILE A 18 -5.92 -3.43 8.22
C ILE A 18 -5.25 -3.68 6.88
N GLY A 19 -6.01 -3.55 5.80
CA GLY A 19 -5.53 -3.56 4.43
C GLY A 19 -5.25 -2.14 3.96
N PHE A 20 -4.28 -1.98 3.06
CA PHE A 20 -4.02 -0.72 2.37
C PHE A 20 -3.88 -1.00 0.87
N TYR A 21 -4.62 -0.24 0.07
CA TYR A 21 -4.34 -0.16 -1.36
C TYR A 21 -3.21 0.82 -1.59
N PHE A 22 -2.16 0.35 -2.25
CA PHE A 22 -1.00 1.15 -2.60
C PHE A 22 -0.90 1.23 -4.12
N ILE A 23 -0.93 2.47 -4.62
CA ILE A 23 -0.91 2.75 -6.04
C ILE A 23 0.23 3.71 -6.34
N PHE A 24 1.05 3.33 -7.33
CA PHE A 24 2.14 4.17 -7.79
C PHE A 24 1.62 5.48 -8.39
N ALA A 25 2.18 6.59 -7.92
CA ALA A 25 1.80 7.94 -8.31
C ALA A 25 2.10 8.23 -9.78
N GLY A 26 3.17 7.62 -10.30
CA GLY A 26 3.62 7.77 -11.68
C GLY A 26 2.68 7.12 -12.71
N LEU A 27 1.73 6.28 -12.30
CA LEU A 27 0.82 5.66 -13.26
C LEU A 27 -0.25 6.65 -13.75
N PRO A 28 -0.56 6.68 -15.07
CA PRO A 28 -1.67 7.45 -15.58
C PRO A 28 -3.00 6.90 -15.04
N PHE A 29 -4.06 7.73 -15.05
CA PHE A 29 -5.34 7.40 -14.43
C PHE A 29 -5.92 6.04 -14.88
N HIS A 30 -5.83 5.73 -16.16
CA HIS A 30 -6.33 4.46 -16.71
C HIS A 30 -5.54 3.24 -16.21
N GLU A 31 -4.23 3.38 -15.97
CA GLU A 31 -3.41 2.31 -15.39
C GLU A 31 -3.64 2.19 -13.88
N ARG A 32 -3.92 3.28 -13.16
CA ARG A 32 -4.24 3.23 -11.72
C ARG A 32 -5.54 2.46 -11.42
N ALA A 33 -6.46 2.43 -12.37
CA ALA A 33 -7.71 1.68 -12.25
C ALA A 33 -7.54 0.17 -12.49
N ARG A 34 -6.41 -0.27 -13.06
CA ARG A 34 -6.14 -1.70 -13.28
C ARG A 34 -5.75 -2.36 -11.96
N ARG A 35 -6.49 -3.39 -11.57
CA ARG A 35 -6.22 -4.18 -10.35
C ARG A 35 -4.79 -4.74 -10.29
N ALA A 36 -4.20 -5.06 -11.44
CA ALA A 36 -2.82 -5.54 -11.54
C ALA A 36 -1.78 -4.53 -11.03
N ASN A 37 -2.13 -3.24 -11.00
CA ASN A 37 -1.25 -2.15 -10.60
C ASN A 37 -1.53 -1.66 -9.17
N VAL A 38 -2.46 -2.29 -8.46
CA VAL A 38 -2.78 -1.98 -7.07
C VAL A 38 -2.10 -3.02 -6.18
N LEU A 39 -1.14 -2.59 -5.38
CA LEU A 39 -0.48 -3.44 -4.40
C LEU A 39 -1.29 -3.45 -3.11
N LEU A 40 -1.56 -4.63 -2.56
CA LEU A 40 -2.23 -4.79 -1.28
C LEU A 40 -1.21 -4.96 -0.17
N PHE A 41 -1.25 -4.09 0.84
CA PHE A 41 -0.51 -4.27 2.08
C PHE A 41 -1.45 -4.65 3.20
N ILE A 42 -1.06 -5.63 4.02
CA ILE A 42 -1.84 -6.06 5.18
C ILE A 42 -0.99 -5.85 6.42
N ILE A 43 -1.50 -5.06 7.36
CA ILE A 43 -0.80 -4.68 8.59
C ILE A 43 -1.65 -5.07 9.79
N GLY A 44 -1.01 -5.66 10.81
CA GLY A 44 -1.61 -5.83 12.13
C GLY A 44 -1.38 -4.57 12.97
N PRO A 45 -2.41 -3.76 13.30
CA PRO A 45 -2.24 -2.47 13.99
C PRO A 45 -1.62 -2.59 15.39
N HIS A 46 -1.64 -3.78 16.01
CA HIS A 46 -1.00 -4.02 17.31
C HIS A 46 0.33 -4.76 17.23
N SER A 47 0.70 -5.32 16.07
CA SER A 47 1.90 -6.13 15.90
C SER A 47 2.97 -5.48 15.03
N SER A 48 2.65 -4.37 14.35
CA SER A 48 3.52 -3.72 13.38
C SER A 48 3.48 -2.20 13.54
N ASN A 49 4.65 -1.58 13.63
CA ASN A 49 4.80 -0.13 13.65
C ASN A 49 4.67 0.40 12.22
N PHE A 50 3.67 1.25 11.99
CA PHE A 50 3.38 1.81 10.67
C PHE A 50 4.55 2.58 10.07
N SER A 51 5.34 3.31 10.88
CA SER A 51 6.51 4.04 10.39
C SER A 51 7.57 3.11 9.84
N ASP A 52 7.82 1.98 10.50
CA ASP A 52 8.83 1.00 10.07
C ASP A 52 8.39 0.32 8.77
N VAL A 53 7.09 0.02 8.64
CA VAL A 53 6.51 -0.50 7.39
C VAL A 53 6.66 0.51 6.26
N LEU A 54 6.41 1.79 6.50
CA LEU A 54 6.59 2.84 5.49
C LEU A 54 8.05 2.97 5.05
N ILE A 55 9.00 2.87 6.00
CA ILE A 55 10.44 2.87 5.69
C ILE A 55 10.82 1.66 4.83
N ALA A 56 10.31 0.47 5.15
CA ALA A 56 10.56 -0.73 4.34
C ALA A 56 9.98 -0.58 2.92
N ILE A 57 8.78 0.02 2.80
CA ILE A 57 8.11 0.26 1.53
C ILE A 57 8.81 1.32 0.68
N LYS A 58 9.62 2.23 1.25
CA LYS A 58 10.40 3.20 0.46
C LYS A 58 11.29 2.54 -0.60
N CYS A 59 11.69 1.28 -0.43
CA CYS A 59 12.43 0.53 -1.45
C CYS A 59 11.64 0.42 -2.78
N LEU A 60 10.30 0.37 -2.73
CA LEU A 60 9.42 0.39 -3.92
C LEU A 60 9.48 1.71 -4.70
N ALA A 61 10.06 2.78 -4.16
CA ALA A 61 10.30 4.01 -4.91
C ALA A 61 11.23 3.79 -6.11
N ALA A 62 12.09 2.76 -6.08
CA ALA A 62 12.88 2.36 -7.25
C ALA A 62 12.00 1.85 -8.40
N LEU A 63 10.91 1.13 -8.06
CA LEU A 63 9.92 0.68 -9.04
C LEU A 63 9.19 1.86 -9.68
N GLU A 64 8.82 2.89 -8.90
CA GLU A 64 8.22 4.11 -9.45
C GLU A 64 9.12 4.79 -10.48
N ARG A 65 10.43 4.86 -10.23
CA ARG A 65 11.36 5.52 -11.17
C ARG A 65 11.49 4.78 -12.51
N SER A 66 11.21 3.48 -12.54
CA SER A 66 11.22 2.70 -13.78
C SER A 66 9.94 2.90 -14.61
N ILE A 67 8.89 3.47 -14.03
CA ILE A 67 7.67 3.83 -14.75
C ILE A 67 8.00 5.08 -15.58
N LYS A 68 8.40 4.87 -16.84
CA LYS A 68 8.51 5.94 -17.83
C LYS A 68 7.09 6.36 -18.20
N VAL A 69 6.69 7.55 -17.76
CA VAL A 69 5.49 8.24 -18.24
C VAL A 69 5.82 8.97 -19.54
#